data_AF-A0A1Z5IZA8-F1
#
_entry.id   AF-A0A1Z5IZA8-F1
#
_cell.length_a   1.000
_cell.length_b   1.000
_cell.length_c   1.000
_cell.angle_alpha   90.00
_cell.angle_beta   90.00
_cell.angle_gamma   90.00
#
_symmetry.space_group_name_H-M   'P 1'
#
loop_
_entity.id
_entity.type
_entity.pdbx_description
1 polymer ?
#
loop_
_entity_poly.entity_id
_entity_poly.type
_entity_poly.pdbx_seq_one_letter_code
_entity_poly.pdbx_strand_id
1 'polypeptide(L)'
;MKRYLKRLLVLTASFAAFLLLTSCSSDKPAKKPAPKEIWPSKQTNAKALKISNSLDELDFSLRVQKYRYVRYSDVLNFKHPTKYTGVAMNLSGTVFQIEKLPNSNKSVYFIDGSGQKTKTYLVATKTNKHIRTDDYVVFGTIISGPVKYNTRHHKQVSAIAGYAKSDEVKNAGKMGD
;
A
#
# COMPACT_ATOMS: atom_id res chain seq x y z
N MET A 1 -33.08 -38.36 5.08
CA MET A 1 -33.27 -37.70 6.42
C MET A 1 -31.95 -37.02 6.77
N LYS A 2 -31.81 -35.76 7.16
CA LYS A 2 -32.68 -34.63 7.52
C LYS A 2 -32.08 -33.36 6.89
N ARG A 3 -32.97 -32.47 6.44
CA ARG A 3 -32.69 -31.08 6.05
C ARG A 3 -32.48 -30.25 7.32
N TYR A 4 -31.58 -29.25 7.30
CA TYR A 4 -31.82 -28.01 8.03
C TYR A 4 -31.49 -26.80 7.16
N LEU A 5 -32.55 -26.02 7.00
CA LEU A 5 -32.70 -24.76 6.29
C LEU A 5 -32.52 -23.62 7.30
N LYS A 6 -32.28 -22.40 6.78
CA LYS A 6 -32.40 -21.08 7.41
C LYS A 6 -31.14 -20.67 8.19
N ARG A 7 -30.52 -19.50 7.95
CA ARG A 7 -31.16 -18.18 7.87
C ARG A 7 -30.47 -17.23 6.89
N LEU A 8 -31.32 -16.66 6.05
CA LEU A 8 -31.23 -15.36 5.42
C LEU A 8 -31.07 -14.27 6.50
N LEU A 9 -30.17 -13.30 6.30
CA LEU A 9 -30.35 -11.97 6.89
C LEU A 9 -29.95 -10.90 5.87
N VAL A 10 -30.97 -10.47 5.13
CA VAL A 10 -31.04 -9.15 4.51
C VAL A 10 -31.33 -8.16 5.65
N LEU A 11 -30.57 -7.08 5.74
CA LEU A 11 -30.99 -5.89 6.50
C LEU A 11 -30.81 -4.67 5.60
N THR A 12 -31.90 -4.39 4.91
CA THR A 12 -32.25 -3.12 4.27
C THR A 12 -32.54 -2.06 5.33
N ALA A 13 -32.15 -0.83 5.01
CA ALA A 13 -32.76 0.46 5.36
C ALA A 13 -33.49 0.62 6.71
N SER A 14 -33.03 1.59 7.51
CA SER A 14 -33.92 2.37 8.36
C SER A 14 -33.68 3.85 8.10
N PHE A 15 -34.70 4.43 7.48
CA PHE A 15 -34.90 5.84 7.19
C PHE A 15 -35.42 6.52 8.46
N ALA A 16 -34.88 7.71 8.75
CA ALA A 16 -35.49 8.85 9.46
C ALA A 16 -36.37 8.67 10.72
N ALA A 17 -35.93 9.28 11.82
CA ALA A 17 -36.78 10.05 12.75
C ALA A 17 -35.87 11.08 13.45
N PHE A 18 -35.90 12.36 13.04
CA PHE A 18 -36.75 13.45 13.51
C PHE A 18 -36.10 14.27 14.65
N LEU A 19 -35.61 15.44 14.23
CA LEU A 19 -35.54 16.74 14.91
C LEU A 19 -35.71 16.78 16.44
N LEU A 20 -34.63 17.16 17.12
CA LEU A 20 -34.69 18.15 18.19
C LEU A 20 -33.70 19.28 17.87
N LEU A 21 -34.25 20.38 17.38
CA LEU A 21 -33.60 21.69 17.36
C LEU A 21 -33.47 22.15 18.81
N THR A 22 -32.25 22.09 19.35
CA THR A 22 -31.84 22.99 20.42
C THR A 22 -30.61 23.74 19.91
N SER A 23 -30.82 25.05 19.73
CA SER A 23 -29.81 26.00 19.36
C SER A 23 -28.84 26.15 20.53
N CYS A 24 -27.63 25.62 20.39
CA CYS A 24 -26.46 26.18 21.04
C CYS A 24 -25.40 26.39 19.95
N SER A 25 -25.29 27.65 19.57
CA SER A 25 -24.23 28.18 18.72
C SER A 25 -22.86 27.73 19.26
N SER A 26 -22.18 26.95 18.43
CA SER A 26 -20.74 26.72 18.50
C SER A 26 -20.36 26.38 17.08
N ASP A 27 -19.92 27.40 16.34
CA ASP A 27 -19.28 27.27 15.04
C ASP A 27 -17.98 26.47 15.21
N LYS A 28 -18.11 25.16 15.39
CA LYS A 28 -17.01 24.23 15.18
C LYS A 28 -16.80 24.17 13.68
N PRO A 29 -15.61 24.53 13.16
CA PRO A 29 -15.36 24.46 11.74
C PRO A 29 -15.72 23.05 11.25
N ALA A 30 -16.60 22.99 10.25
CA ALA A 30 -17.06 21.73 9.68
C ALA A 30 -15.84 20.86 9.39
N LYS A 31 -15.77 19.71 10.07
CA LYS A 31 -14.64 18.79 9.97
C LYS A 31 -14.57 18.36 8.50
N LYS A 32 -13.58 18.85 7.75
CA LYS A 32 -13.41 18.48 6.33
C LYS A 32 -13.40 16.95 6.26
N PRO A 33 -14.19 16.33 5.36
CA PRO A 33 -14.19 14.88 5.22
C PRO A 33 -12.76 14.40 4.93
N ALA A 34 -12.37 13.28 5.55
CA ALA A 34 -11.04 12.73 5.37
C ALA A 34 -10.76 12.51 3.86
N PRO A 35 -9.56 12.85 3.37
CA PRO A 35 -9.21 12.62 1.98
C PRO A 35 -9.43 11.16 1.58
N LYS A 36 -10.15 10.94 0.47
CA LYS A 36 -10.48 9.60 -0.02
C LYS A 36 -9.21 8.86 -0.45
N GLU A 37 -9.05 7.64 0.05
CA GLU A 37 -7.98 6.74 -0.34
C GLU A 37 -8.22 6.11 -1.72
N ILE A 38 -7.14 5.85 -2.44
CA ILE A 38 -7.16 5.20 -3.76
C ILE A 38 -6.20 4.01 -3.68
N TRP A 39 -6.73 2.81 -3.83
CA TRP A 39 -5.98 1.56 -3.78
C TRP A 39 -5.95 0.89 -5.15
N PRO A 40 -4.86 0.18 -5.53
CA PRO A 40 -4.87 -0.68 -6.71
C PRO A 40 -6.01 -1.70 -6.65
N SER A 41 -6.59 -2.02 -7.80
CA SER A 41 -7.71 -2.96 -7.87
C SER A 41 -7.28 -4.37 -7.43
N LYS A 42 -8.25 -5.17 -6.97
CA LYS A 42 -8.01 -6.58 -6.60
C LYS A 42 -7.31 -7.37 -7.71
N GLN A 43 -7.67 -7.11 -8.97
CA GLN A 43 -7.06 -7.75 -10.13
C GLN A 43 -5.58 -7.36 -10.31
N THR A 44 -5.25 -6.07 -10.16
CA THR A 44 -3.85 -5.61 -10.24
C THR A 44 -2.98 -6.18 -9.13
N ASN A 45 -3.52 -6.20 -7.91
CA ASN A 45 -2.86 -6.80 -6.75
C ASN A 45 -2.61 -8.30 -6.95
N ALA A 46 -3.62 -9.05 -7.41
CA ALA A 46 -3.48 -10.47 -7.69
C ALA A 46 -2.44 -10.76 -8.78
N LYS A 47 -2.40 -9.95 -9.85
CA LYS A 47 -1.40 -10.07 -10.92
C LYS A 47 0.01 -9.83 -10.40
N ALA A 48 0.24 -8.74 -9.66
CA ALA A 48 1.55 -8.40 -9.12
C ALA A 48 2.04 -9.45 -8.12
N LEU A 49 1.16 -9.92 -7.22
CA LEU A 49 1.48 -10.99 -6.27
C LEU A 49 1.83 -12.31 -6.98
N LYS A 50 1.05 -12.71 -7.99
CA LYS A 50 1.33 -13.93 -8.77
C LYS A 50 2.72 -13.87 -9.40
N ILE A 51 3.07 -12.74 -10.03
CA ILE A 51 4.38 -12.53 -10.64
C ILE A 51 5.48 -12.55 -9.56
N SER A 52 5.29 -11.84 -8.44
CA SER A 52 6.28 -11.80 -7.35
C SER A 52 6.58 -13.19 -6.77
N ASN A 53 5.60 -14.09 -6.76
CA ASN A 53 5.79 -15.46 -6.25
C ASN A 53 6.42 -16.41 -7.27
N SER A 54 6.35 -16.08 -8.57
CA SER A 54 6.84 -16.96 -9.65
C SER A 54 8.23 -16.63 -10.16
N LEU A 55 8.78 -15.46 -9.83
CA LEU A 55 10.10 -15.05 -10.30
C LEU A 55 11.22 -15.61 -9.42
N ASP A 56 12.26 -16.09 -10.08
CA ASP A 56 13.58 -16.27 -9.46
C ASP A 56 14.41 -14.98 -9.54
N GLU A 57 15.58 -14.99 -8.89
CA GLU A 57 16.46 -13.82 -8.77
C GLU A 57 17.02 -13.34 -10.12
N LEU A 58 17.33 -14.26 -11.03
CA LEU A 58 17.87 -13.93 -12.35
C LEU A 58 16.79 -13.27 -13.22
N ASP A 59 15.61 -13.87 -13.27
CA ASP A 59 14.45 -13.35 -13.98
C ASP A 59 14.01 -11.99 -13.43
N PHE A 60 14.08 -11.80 -12.11
CA PHE A 60 13.81 -10.53 -11.47
C PHE A 60 14.83 -9.47 -11.94
N SER A 61 16.12 -9.78 -11.88
CA SER A 61 17.21 -8.88 -12.30
C SER A 61 17.09 -8.45 -13.76
N LEU A 62 16.79 -9.38 -14.66
CA LEU A 62 16.56 -9.09 -16.08
C LEU A 62 15.36 -8.16 -16.29
N ARG A 63 14.28 -8.34 -15.51
CA ARG A 63 13.12 -7.44 -15.57
C ARG A 63 13.44 -6.04 -15.04
N VAL A 64 14.21 -5.92 -13.95
CA VAL A 64 14.66 -4.61 -13.46
C VAL A 64 15.47 -3.88 -14.54
N GLN A 65 16.38 -4.56 -15.24
CA GLN A 65 17.14 -3.96 -16.33
C GLN A 65 16.24 -3.51 -17.49
N LYS A 66 15.26 -4.34 -17.88
CA LYS A 66 14.29 -4.00 -18.94
C LYS A 66 13.51 -2.72 -18.64
N TYR A 67 13.21 -2.46 -17.37
CA TYR A 67 12.41 -1.31 -16.94
C TYR A 67 13.22 -0.22 -16.23
N ARG A 68 14.55 -0.18 -16.41
CA ARG A 68 15.45 0.76 -15.72
C ARG A 68 15.13 2.25 -15.92
N TYR A 69 14.41 2.59 -16.98
CA TYR A 69 14.02 3.97 -17.31
C TYR A 69 12.64 4.38 -16.79
N VAL A 70 11.91 3.47 -16.13
CA VAL A 70 10.62 3.81 -15.51
C VAL A 70 10.87 4.69 -14.29
N ARG A 71 10.37 5.93 -14.32
CA ARG A 71 10.54 6.88 -13.21
C ARG A 71 9.40 6.76 -12.21
N TYR A 72 9.67 7.19 -10.98
CA TYR A 72 8.67 7.29 -9.92
C TYR A 72 7.39 8.02 -10.36
N SER A 73 7.54 9.16 -11.03
CA SER A 73 6.44 9.97 -11.54
C SER A 73 5.60 9.26 -12.60
N ASP A 74 6.21 8.36 -13.38
CA ASP A 74 5.51 7.63 -14.42
C ASP A 74 4.55 6.60 -13.80
N VAL A 75 5.00 5.93 -12.72
CA VAL A 75 4.18 4.99 -11.95
C VAL A 75 3.07 5.72 -11.18
N LEU A 76 3.32 6.93 -10.67
CA LEU A 76 2.33 7.77 -9.98
C LEU A 76 1.24 8.39 -10.88
N ASN A 77 1.13 7.96 -12.14
CA ASN A 77 0.09 8.45 -13.02
C ASN A 77 -1.27 7.76 -12.77
N PHE A 78 -2.10 8.37 -11.93
CA PHE A 78 -3.46 7.89 -11.62
C PHE A 78 -4.43 7.89 -12.81
N LYS A 79 -4.10 8.51 -13.96
CA LYS A 79 -4.90 8.39 -15.19
C LYS A 79 -4.68 7.04 -15.88
N HIS A 80 -3.55 6.39 -15.63
CA HIS A 80 -3.20 5.08 -16.19
C HIS A 80 -2.68 4.14 -15.09
N PRO A 81 -3.50 3.82 -14.08
CA PRO A 81 -3.04 3.18 -12.85
C PRO A 81 -2.51 1.75 -13.05
N THR A 82 -2.83 1.12 -14.19
CA THR A 82 -2.44 -0.26 -14.50
C THR A 82 -1.24 -0.37 -15.45
N LYS A 83 -0.75 0.74 -16.01
CA LYS A 83 0.30 0.76 -17.06
C LYS A 83 1.57 0.02 -16.63
N TYR A 84 1.94 0.16 -15.36
CA TYR A 84 3.17 -0.42 -14.80
C TYR A 84 2.91 -1.63 -13.89
N THR A 85 1.69 -2.17 -13.85
CA THR A 85 1.40 -3.38 -13.05
C THR A 85 2.20 -4.58 -13.58
N GLY A 86 2.99 -5.20 -12.71
CA GLY A 86 3.85 -6.34 -13.03
C GLY A 86 5.28 -5.98 -13.45
N VAL A 87 5.63 -4.69 -13.45
CA VAL A 87 7.00 -4.22 -13.66
C VAL A 87 7.83 -4.50 -12.41
N ALA A 88 9.07 -4.94 -12.59
CA ALA A 88 10.04 -5.13 -11.51
C ALA A 88 10.86 -3.85 -11.29
N MET A 89 10.99 -3.42 -10.05
CA MET A 89 11.79 -2.26 -9.63
C MET A 89 12.44 -2.53 -8.28
N ASN A 90 13.68 -2.05 -8.10
CA ASN A 90 14.28 -1.96 -6.79
C ASN A 90 13.79 -0.68 -6.12
N LEU A 91 13.13 -0.82 -4.97
CA LEU A 91 12.68 0.29 -4.15
C LEU A 91 13.49 0.27 -2.86
N SER A 92 14.04 1.41 -2.47
CA SER A 92 14.78 1.53 -1.21
C SER A 92 14.32 2.73 -0.42
N GLY A 93 14.63 2.75 0.87
CA GLY A 93 14.31 3.88 1.74
C GLY A 93 14.24 3.51 3.21
N THR A 94 13.94 4.50 4.03
CA THR A 94 13.82 4.37 5.48
C THR A 94 12.38 4.04 5.86
N VAL A 95 12.20 3.00 6.66
CA VAL A 95 10.89 2.53 7.13
C VAL A 95 10.33 3.48 8.18
N PHE A 96 9.11 3.97 7.99
CA PHE A 96 8.43 4.81 8.98
C PHE A 96 7.17 4.17 9.56
N GLN A 97 6.66 3.10 8.93
CA GLN A 97 5.50 2.36 9.43
C GLN A 97 5.53 0.90 8.96
N ILE A 98 5.09 0.00 9.84
CA ILE A 98 4.92 -1.42 9.55
C ILE A 98 3.54 -1.84 10.04
N GLU A 99 2.81 -2.56 9.21
CA GLU A 99 1.51 -3.14 9.56
C GLU A 99 1.55 -4.65 9.33
N LYS A 100 1.08 -5.40 10.32
CA LYS A 100 0.93 -6.84 10.20
C LYS A 100 -0.38 -7.14 9.46
N LEU A 101 -0.28 -7.85 8.35
CA LEU A 101 -1.43 -8.33 7.60
C LEU A 101 -1.82 -9.75 8.06
N PRO A 102 -3.05 -10.21 7.76
CA PRO A 102 -3.39 -11.62 7.85
C PRO A 102 -2.41 -12.49 7.06
N ASN A 103 -2.20 -13.75 7.48
CA ASN A 103 -1.30 -14.74 6.84
C ASN A 103 0.22 -14.46 6.95
N SER A 104 0.64 -13.76 8.00
CA SER A 104 2.05 -13.45 8.30
C SER A 104 2.74 -12.50 7.31
N ASN A 105 1.98 -11.90 6.40
CA ASN A 105 2.48 -10.83 5.55
C ASN A 105 2.67 -9.55 6.38
N LYS A 106 3.61 -8.71 5.96
CA LYS A 106 3.83 -7.36 6.49
C LYS A 106 3.65 -6.36 5.36
N SER A 107 2.93 -5.29 5.63
CA SER A 107 2.96 -4.06 4.82
C SER A 107 4.04 -3.15 5.39
N VAL A 108 5.07 -2.86 4.61
CA VAL A 108 6.17 -2.00 4.99
C VAL A 108 6.04 -0.68 4.23
N TYR A 109 5.98 0.41 4.97
CA TYR A 109 5.84 1.78 4.48
C TYR A 109 7.17 2.50 4.69
N PHE A 110 7.74 3.02 3.61
CA PHE A 110 9.08 3.63 3.64
C PHE A 110 9.20 4.80 2.67
N ILE A 111 10.18 5.65 2.93
CA ILE A 111 10.47 6.85 2.14
C ILE A 111 11.92 6.87 1.63
N ASP A 112 12.09 7.35 0.40
CA ASP A 112 13.40 7.68 -0.19
C ASP A 112 13.56 9.19 -0.33
N GLY A 113 14.69 9.72 0.14
CA GLY A 113 15.03 11.14 0.10
C GLY A 113 14.49 11.97 1.27
N SER A 114 14.66 13.29 1.18
CA SER A 114 14.24 14.27 2.19
C SER A 114 13.53 15.48 1.56
N GLY A 115 12.73 16.19 2.36
CA GLY A 115 12.04 17.42 1.97
C GLY A 115 11.08 17.22 0.78
N GLN A 116 11.18 18.09 -0.24
CA GLN A 116 10.31 18.06 -1.41
C GLN A 116 10.58 16.88 -2.37
N LYS A 117 11.68 16.15 -2.21
CA LYS A 117 12.06 15.02 -3.07
C LYS A 117 11.67 13.65 -2.48
N THR A 118 10.85 13.66 -1.43
CA THR A 118 10.45 12.45 -0.72
C THR A 118 9.57 11.57 -1.61
N LYS A 119 10.05 10.38 -1.96
CA LYS A 119 9.26 9.34 -2.62
C LYS A 119 8.71 8.40 -1.56
N THR A 120 7.41 8.12 -1.61
CA THR A 120 6.77 7.19 -0.68
C THR A 120 6.47 5.86 -1.35
N TYR A 121 6.64 4.79 -0.61
CA TYR A 121 6.39 3.42 -1.07
C TYR A 121 5.60 2.61 -0.04
N LEU A 122 4.90 1.60 -0.55
CA LEU A 122 4.21 0.58 0.24
C LEU A 122 4.47 -0.78 -0.38
N VAL A 123 5.18 -1.66 0.34
CA VAL A 123 5.48 -3.01 -0.14
C VAL A 123 4.89 -4.04 0.81
N ALA A 124 4.09 -4.95 0.26
CA ALA A 124 3.62 -6.13 0.97
C ALA A 124 4.61 -7.29 0.76
N THR A 125 5.08 -7.91 1.84
CA THR A 125 6.05 -9.00 1.78
C THR A 125 5.81 -10.05 2.87
N LYS A 126 6.20 -11.29 2.60
CA LYS A 126 6.22 -12.40 3.57
C LYS A 126 7.67 -12.72 3.95
N THR A 127 8.33 -11.81 4.66
CA THR A 127 9.73 -11.96 5.04
C THR A 127 9.91 -12.34 6.52
N ASN A 128 10.84 -13.27 6.76
CA ASN A 128 11.30 -13.63 8.10
C ASN A 128 12.35 -12.65 8.63
N LYS A 129 12.85 -11.72 7.80
CA LYS A 129 13.77 -10.68 8.24
C LYS A 129 13.09 -9.81 9.30
N HIS A 130 13.82 -9.53 10.36
CA HIS A 130 13.41 -8.52 11.34
C HIS A 130 13.55 -7.15 10.67
N ILE A 131 12.45 -6.40 10.57
CA ILE A 131 12.39 -5.04 10.02
C ILE A 131 11.71 -4.20 11.08
N ARG A 132 12.31 -3.07 11.42
CA ARG A 132 11.79 -2.10 12.38
C ARG A 132 11.56 -0.76 11.69
N THR A 133 10.90 0.16 12.38
CA THR A 133 10.96 1.57 12.03
C THR A 133 12.41 2.06 12.08
N ASP A 134 12.73 3.05 11.26
CA ASP A 134 14.05 3.66 11.08
C ASP A 134 15.11 2.77 10.43
N ASP A 135 14.80 1.50 10.15
CA ASP A 135 15.65 0.65 9.32
C ASP A 135 15.64 1.16 7.87
N TYR A 136 16.81 1.13 7.22
CA TYR A 136 16.92 1.32 5.77
C TYR A 136 16.80 -0.03 5.06
N VAL A 137 15.86 -0.12 4.13
CA VAL A 137 15.51 -1.35 3.43
C VAL A 137 15.65 -1.19 1.92
N VAL A 138 15.92 -2.31 1.25
CA VAL A 138 15.86 -2.43 -0.22
C VAL A 138 14.96 -3.62 -0.55
N PHE A 139 13.97 -3.38 -1.39
CA PHE A 139 13.00 -4.37 -1.86
C PHE A 139 13.10 -4.54 -3.38
N GLY A 140 13.39 -5.76 -3.83
CA GLY A 140 13.05 -6.20 -5.18
C GLY A 140 11.52 -6.31 -5.30
N THR A 141 10.89 -5.32 -5.95
CA THR A 141 9.44 -5.13 -5.92
C THR A 141 8.81 -5.35 -7.29
N ILE A 142 7.71 -6.11 -7.32
CA ILE A 142 6.77 -6.12 -8.44
C ILE A 142 5.67 -5.09 -8.20
N ILE A 143 5.58 -4.10 -9.08
CA ILE A 143 4.65 -2.98 -8.96
C ILE A 143 3.21 -3.46 -9.13
N SER A 144 2.35 -3.08 -8.18
CA SER A 144 0.90 -3.22 -8.30
C SER A 144 0.29 -1.99 -8.99
N GLY A 145 0.71 -0.79 -8.58
CA GLY A 145 0.28 0.48 -9.14
C GLY A 145 0.43 1.65 -8.17
N PRO A 146 -0.07 2.84 -8.53
CA PRO A 146 -0.08 3.99 -7.63
C PRO A 146 -1.17 3.86 -6.57
N VAL A 147 -0.89 4.35 -5.36
CA VAL A 147 -1.80 4.38 -4.22
C VAL A 147 -1.86 5.78 -3.61
N LYS A 148 -3.03 6.18 -3.09
CA LYS A 148 -3.18 7.30 -2.16
C LYS A 148 -3.74 6.78 -0.85
N TYR A 149 -3.05 7.01 0.25
CA TYR A 149 -3.53 6.61 1.58
C TYR A 149 -3.22 7.70 2.60
N ASN A 150 -3.92 7.65 3.74
CA ASN A 150 -3.68 8.56 4.85
C ASN A 150 -2.62 7.97 5.78
N THR A 151 -1.56 8.72 6.05
CA THR A 151 -0.58 8.36 7.09
C THR A 151 -1.19 8.45 8.48
N ARG A 152 -0.52 7.91 9.50
CA ARG A 152 -0.95 8.01 10.92
C ARG A 152 -1.16 9.45 11.40
N HIS A 153 -0.53 10.44 10.76
CA HIS A 153 -0.70 11.86 11.05
C HIS A 153 -1.78 12.54 10.19
N HIS A 154 -2.69 11.77 9.58
CA HIS A 154 -3.76 12.26 8.70
C HIS A 154 -3.31 13.07 7.48
N LYS A 155 -2.02 12.97 7.11
CA LYS A 155 -1.52 13.51 5.85
C LYS A 155 -1.74 12.48 4.75
N GLN A 156 -2.45 12.85 3.70
CA GLN A 156 -2.56 12.01 2.50
C GLN A 156 -1.25 12.04 1.72
N VAL A 157 -0.76 10.87 1.34
CA VAL A 157 0.45 10.70 0.52
C VAL A 157 0.11 9.91 -0.74
N SER A 158 0.84 10.19 -1.82
CA SER A 158 0.85 9.32 -3.01
C SER A 158 2.08 8.43 -2.95
N ALA A 159 1.91 7.14 -3.18
CA ALA A 159 2.98 6.17 -3.10
C ALA A 159 2.90 5.16 -4.25
N ILE A 160 3.99 4.42 -4.45
CA ILE A 160 3.99 3.24 -5.29
C ILE A 160 3.72 2.02 -4.40
N ALA A 161 2.71 1.24 -4.74
CA ALA A 161 2.39 -0.01 -4.08
C ALA A 161 2.95 -1.21 -4.85
N GLY A 162 3.44 -2.22 -4.14
CA GLY A 162 3.95 -3.44 -4.76
C GLY A 162 4.09 -4.62 -3.81
N TYR A 163 4.61 -5.72 -4.36
CA TYR A 163 4.85 -6.98 -3.67
C TYR A 163 6.32 -7.36 -3.80
N ALA A 164 6.91 -7.86 -2.72
CA ALA A 164 8.27 -8.39 -2.72
C ALA A 164 8.30 -9.78 -2.12
N LYS A 165 9.06 -10.69 -2.74
CA LYS A 165 9.37 -12.02 -2.20
C LYS A 165 10.30 -11.88 -0.99
N SER A 166 10.25 -12.85 -0.07
CA SER A 166 11.08 -12.84 1.16
C SER A 166 12.57 -12.62 0.89
N ASP A 167 13.09 -13.24 -0.16
CA ASP A 167 14.51 -13.29 -0.49
C ASP A 167 14.99 -11.98 -1.15
N GLU A 168 14.04 -11.19 -1.68
CA GLU A 168 14.25 -9.88 -2.29
C GLU A 168 14.23 -8.73 -1.26
N VAL A 169 14.31 -9.07 0.04
CA VAL A 169 14.32 -8.11 1.13
C VAL A 169 15.71 -8.02 1.73
N LYS A 170 16.37 -6.88 1.54
CA LYS A 170 17.62 -6.53 2.21
C LYS A 170 17.32 -5.48 3.28
N ASN A 171 17.74 -5.76 4.52
CA ASN A 171 17.66 -4.81 5.63
C ASN A 171 19.09 -4.41 6.02
N ALA A 172 19.42 -3.12 5.88
CA ALA A 172 20.72 -2.57 6.27
C ALA A 172 20.75 -2.11 7.74
N GLY A 173 19.65 -2.23 8.47
CA GLY A 173 19.48 -1.71 9.82
C GLY A 173 19.29 -0.19 9.83
N LYS A 174 19.37 0.41 11.01
CA LYS A 174 19.31 1.86 11.17
C LYS A 174 20.55 2.48 10.54
N MET A 175 20.36 3.34 9.54
CA MET A 175 21.43 4.21 9.04
C MET A 175 21.69 5.26 10.13
N GLY A 176 22.96 5.44 10.53
CA GLY A 176 23.40 6.16 11.73
C GLY A 176 22.78 7.56 11.95
N ASP A 177 22.78 7.97 13.22
CA ASP A 177 22.17 9.18 13.78
C ASP A 177 22.56 10.49 13.08
#